data_AF-A0A376MI18-F1
#
_entry.id   AF-A0A376MI18-F1
#
_cell.length_a   1.000
_cell.length_b   1.000
_cell.length_c   1.000
_cell.angle_alpha   90.00
_cell.angle_beta   90.00
_cell.angle_gamma   90.00
#
_symmetry.space_group_name_H-M   'P 1'
#
loop_
_entity.id
_entity.type
_entity.pdbx_description
1 polymer ?
#
loop_
_entity_poly.entity_id
_entity_poly.type
_entity_poly.pdbx_seq_one_letter_code
_entity_poly.pdbx_strand_id
1 'polypeptide(L)'
;MALCTRQVSASEIARRIGVSRAVLYKWKDKIIGNSAYQTMRKHNEPSLEAERDALREEVARLNQEIRRRQMELDILKKAEEIIKKDPGISISHLNNREKTKIADALRQTYPLTELLHVLGLARSSYFYHRAALKAGDKYATIRTMLTDIFTVITSVMAIVACMRCSGMRGGRLSEKVVRRLMVEEQLVVSP
;
A
#
# COMPACT_ATOMS: atom_id res chain seq x y z
N MET A 1 -24.42 22.21 45.42
CA MET A 1 -23.53 21.53 44.44
C MET A 1 -22.19 22.23 44.18
N ALA A 2 -21.95 23.49 44.61
CA ALA A 2 -20.71 24.23 44.30
C ALA A 2 -19.41 23.68 44.93
N LEU A 3 -19.48 22.93 46.04
CA LEU A 3 -18.29 22.32 46.68
C LEU A 3 -17.74 21.11 45.91
N CYS A 4 -18.54 20.52 45.03
CA CYS A 4 -18.17 19.34 44.26
C CYS A 4 -17.54 19.70 42.91
N THR A 5 -17.76 20.91 42.39
CA THR A 5 -17.38 21.31 41.02
C THR A 5 -16.08 22.11 40.90
N ARG A 6 -15.27 22.23 41.98
CA ARG A 6 -13.92 22.85 42.04
C ARG A 6 -13.74 24.26 41.44
N GLN A 7 -14.80 24.91 40.94
CA GLN A 7 -14.73 26.25 40.32
C GLN A 7 -14.36 27.36 41.31
N VAL A 8 -14.57 27.17 42.62
CA VAL A 8 -14.31 28.20 43.64
C VAL A 8 -13.86 27.55 44.96
N SER A 9 -13.01 28.24 45.73
CA SER A 9 -12.51 27.73 47.01
C SER A 9 -13.64 27.56 48.04
N ALA A 10 -13.56 26.54 48.90
CA ALA A 10 -14.55 26.31 49.96
C ALA A 10 -14.67 27.49 50.93
N SER A 11 -13.57 28.23 51.12
CA SER A 11 -13.51 29.49 51.89
C SER A 11 -14.31 30.62 51.23
N GLU A 12 -14.22 30.75 49.90
CA GLU A 12 -15.00 31.75 49.14
C GLU A 12 -16.50 31.47 49.25
N ILE A 13 -16.88 30.20 49.13
CA ILE A 13 -18.27 29.75 49.22
C ILE A 13 -18.82 29.99 50.63
N ALA A 14 -18.05 29.66 51.66
CA ALA A 14 -18.40 29.91 53.06
C ALA A 14 -18.64 31.40 53.32
N ARG A 15 -17.75 32.27 52.81
CA ARG A 15 -17.88 33.73 52.92
C ARG A 15 -19.12 34.27 52.20
N ARG A 16 -19.42 33.79 50.98
CA ARG A 16 -20.62 34.20 50.22
C ARG A 16 -21.93 33.83 50.89
N ILE A 17 -21.96 32.69 51.59
CA ILE A 17 -23.16 32.19 52.29
C ILE A 17 -23.23 32.71 53.73
N GLY A 18 -22.19 33.39 54.23
CA GLY A 18 -22.14 33.93 55.58
C GLY A 18 -21.97 32.86 56.68
N VAL A 19 -21.45 31.68 56.32
CA VAL A 19 -21.24 30.56 57.26
C VAL A 19 -19.76 30.24 57.42
N SER A 20 -19.38 29.65 58.55
CA SER A 20 -18.01 29.19 58.73
C SER A 20 -17.71 27.97 57.84
N ARG A 21 -16.45 27.84 57.42
CA ARG A 21 -16.00 26.68 56.64
C ARG A 21 -16.31 25.35 57.34
N ALA A 22 -16.21 25.30 58.67
CA ALA A 22 -16.50 24.09 59.45
C ALA A 22 -17.99 23.68 59.36
N VAL A 23 -18.91 24.64 59.42
CA VAL A 23 -20.36 24.39 59.28
C VAL A 23 -20.67 23.88 57.86
N LEU A 24 -20.01 24.46 56.86
CA LEU A 24 -20.15 24.05 55.47
C LEU A 24 -19.75 22.58 55.26
N TYR A 25 -18.64 22.13 55.85
CA TYR A 25 -18.21 20.72 55.78
C TYR A 25 -19.11 19.78 56.61
N LYS A 26 -19.62 20.23 57.78
CA LYS A 26 -20.62 19.48 58.55
C LYS A 26 -21.90 19.23 57.74
N TRP A 27 -22.40 20.24 57.05
CA TRP A 27 -23.59 20.10 56.19
C TRP A 27 -23.31 19.19 54.99
N LYS A 28 -22.13 19.31 54.37
CA LYS A 28 -21.68 18.39 53.31
C LYS A 28 -21.68 16.94 53.80
N ASP A 29 -21.11 16.66 54.96
CA ASP A 29 -21.07 15.30 55.53
C ASP A 29 -22.46 14.77 55.88
N LYS A 30 -23.37 15.63 56.36
CA LYS A 30 -24.74 15.24 56.71
C LYS A 30 -25.65 15.00 55.49
N ILE A 31 -25.47 15.77 54.41
CA ILE A 31 -26.35 15.70 53.23
C ILE A 31 -25.85 14.68 52.21
N ILE A 32 -24.54 14.65 51.93
CA ILE A 32 -23.95 13.84 50.85
C ILE A 32 -23.27 12.58 51.43
N GLY A 33 -22.74 12.65 52.66
CA GLY A 33 -21.92 11.59 53.23
C GLY A 33 -20.50 11.55 52.65
N ASN A 34 -19.53 11.13 53.46
CA ASN A 34 -18.13 11.16 53.08
C ASN A 34 -17.79 10.22 51.91
N SER A 35 -18.46 9.07 51.83
CA SER A 35 -18.26 8.07 50.77
C SER A 35 -18.68 8.60 49.40
N ALA A 36 -19.93 9.07 49.25
CA ALA A 36 -20.42 9.62 47.98
C ALA A 36 -19.68 10.91 47.59
N TYR A 37 -19.28 11.74 48.56
CA TYR A 37 -18.44 12.92 48.28
C TYR A 37 -17.07 12.54 47.69
N GLN A 38 -16.43 11.47 48.18
CA GLN A 38 -15.18 10.99 47.61
C GLN A 38 -15.35 10.40 46.21
N THR A 39 -16.46 9.71 45.94
CA THR A 39 -16.79 9.21 44.60
C THR A 39 -16.96 10.36 43.60
N MET A 40 -17.72 11.39 43.98
CA MET A 40 -17.90 12.59 43.15
C MET A 40 -16.60 13.39 42.96
N ARG A 41 -15.72 13.42 43.97
CA ARG A 41 -14.40 14.05 43.87
C ARG A 41 -13.43 13.25 43.00
N LYS A 42 -13.58 11.92 42.96
CA LYS A 42 -12.80 11.00 42.11
C LYS A 42 -13.26 10.99 40.66
N HIS A 43 -14.51 11.34 40.39
CA HIS A 43 -15.04 11.56 39.04
C HIS A 43 -14.46 12.87 38.48
N ASN A 44 -13.15 12.90 38.29
CA ASN A 44 -12.54 13.74 37.29
C ASN A 44 -12.87 13.01 35.98
N GLU A 45 -13.84 13.52 35.22
CA GLU A 45 -14.01 13.08 33.83
C GLU A 45 -12.63 13.03 33.16
N PRO A 46 -12.37 12.07 32.25
CA PRO A 46 -11.22 12.19 31.36
C PRO A 46 -11.23 13.62 30.83
N SER A 47 -10.09 14.33 30.90
CA SER A 47 -10.05 15.69 30.36
C SER A 47 -10.62 15.63 28.95
N LEU A 48 -11.57 16.51 28.60
CA LEU A 48 -12.14 16.57 27.26
C LEU A 48 -11.03 16.66 26.18
N GLU A 49 -9.85 17.14 26.56
CA GLU A 49 -8.62 17.12 25.77
C GLU A 49 -8.11 15.70 25.48
N ALA A 50 -8.09 14.80 26.46
CA ALA A 50 -7.67 13.41 26.29
C ALA A 50 -8.63 12.64 25.37
N GLU A 51 -9.94 12.89 25.47
CA GLU A 51 -10.93 12.31 24.55
C GLU A 51 -10.77 12.89 23.14
N ARG A 52 -10.55 14.19 23.02
CA ARG A 52 -10.24 14.84 21.73
C ARG A 52 -9.00 14.24 21.08
N ASP A 53 -7.96 14.00 21.86
CA ASP A 53 -6.69 13.48 21.36
C ASP A 53 -6.81 12.01 20.95
N ALA A 54 -7.52 11.19 21.73
CA ALA A 54 -7.87 9.82 21.34
C ALA A 54 -8.69 9.79 20.03
N LEU A 55 -9.68 10.68 19.88
CA LEU A 55 -10.45 10.79 18.64
C LEU A 55 -9.60 11.25 17.45
N ARG A 56 -8.63 12.14 17.67
CA ARG A 56 -7.69 12.58 16.62
C ARG A 56 -6.78 11.43 16.18
N GLU A 57 -6.28 10.64 17.10
CA GLU A 57 -5.49 9.44 16.81
C GLU A 57 -6.30 8.42 16.00
N GLU A 58 -7.55 8.21 16.37
CA GLU A 58 -8.45 7.30 15.65
C GLU A 58 -8.74 7.78 14.22
N VAL A 59 -9.00 9.08 14.04
CA VAL A 59 -9.17 9.68 12.71
C VAL A 59 -7.91 9.54 11.87
N ALA A 60 -6.72 9.73 12.47
CA ALA A 60 -5.46 9.56 11.77
C ALA A 60 -5.25 8.10 11.31
N ARG A 61 -5.56 7.13 12.17
CA ARG A 61 -5.52 5.70 11.86
C ARG A 61 -6.45 5.33 10.71
N LEU A 62 -7.70 5.77 10.78
CA LEU A 62 -8.71 5.50 9.74
C LEU A 62 -8.32 6.13 8.41
N ASN A 63 -7.81 7.37 8.42
CA ASN A 63 -7.33 8.02 7.20
C ASN A 63 -6.15 7.26 6.57
N GLN A 64 -5.24 6.72 7.39
CA GLN A 64 -4.15 5.90 6.91
C GLN A 64 -4.65 4.60 6.26
N GLU A 65 -5.68 3.98 6.83
CA GLU A 65 -6.29 2.77 6.29
C GLU A 65 -7.06 3.04 4.99
N ILE A 66 -7.81 4.14 4.92
CA ILE A 66 -8.48 4.59 3.69
C ILE A 66 -7.44 4.77 2.58
N ARG A 67 -6.35 5.50 2.85
CA ARG A 67 -5.27 5.71 1.88
C ARG A 67 -4.67 4.40 1.39
N ARG A 68 -4.46 3.42 2.28
CA ARG A 68 -3.95 2.09 1.91
C ARG A 68 -4.91 1.36 0.98
N ARG A 69 -6.20 1.29 1.35
CA ARG A 69 -7.22 0.62 0.52
C ARG A 69 -7.38 1.29 -0.84
N GLN A 70 -7.29 2.61 -0.89
CA GLN A 70 -7.37 3.38 -2.14
C GLN A 70 -6.19 3.04 -3.07
N MET A 71 -4.98 2.89 -2.52
CA MET A 71 -3.82 2.42 -3.27
C MET A 71 -4.01 0.99 -3.82
N GLU A 72 -4.58 0.07 -3.03
CA GLU A 72 -4.87 -1.30 -3.48
C GLU A 72 -5.85 -1.32 -4.66
N LEU A 73 -6.92 -0.51 -4.59
CA LEU A 73 -7.89 -0.38 -5.68
C LEU A 73 -7.25 0.18 -6.94
N ASP A 74 -6.41 1.21 -6.82
CA ASP A 74 -5.71 1.80 -7.97
C ASP A 74 -4.72 0.81 -8.61
N ILE A 75 -4.05 0.00 -7.79
CA ILE A 75 -3.19 -1.10 -8.26
C ILE A 75 -4.01 -2.11 -9.08
N LEU A 76 -5.18 -2.52 -8.58
CA LEU A 76 -6.04 -3.48 -9.27
C LEU A 76 -6.59 -2.93 -10.59
N LYS A 77 -7.08 -1.68 -10.59
CA LYS A 77 -7.51 -0.99 -11.81
C LYS A 77 -6.38 -0.91 -12.83
N LYS A 78 -5.17 -0.55 -12.39
CA LYS A 78 -4.03 -0.45 -13.30
C LYS A 78 -3.57 -1.82 -13.80
N ALA A 79 -3.71 -2.87 -12.99
CA ALA A 79 -3.46 -4.24 -13.42
C ALA A 79 -4.43 -4.66 -14.52
N GLU A 80 -5.72 -4.36 -14.38
CA GLU A 80 -6.74 -4.61 -15.40
C GLU A 80 -6.40 -3.89 -16.71
N GLU A 81 -6.11 -2.59 -16.66
CA GLU A 81 -5.78 -1.78 -17.84
C GLU A 81 -4.51 -2.29 -18.57
N ILE A 82 -3.44 -2.61 -17.83
CA ILE A 82 -2.13 -2.94 -18.42
C ILE A 82 -2.08 -4.39 -18.89
N ILE A 83 -2.70 -5.31 -18.15
CA ILE A 83 -2.51 -6.74 -18.34
C ILE A 83 -3.65 -7.32 -19.20
N LYS A 84 -4.79 -6.61 -19.36
CA LYS A 84 -5.98 -7.08 -20.10
C LYS A 84 -6.41 -8.50 -19.70
N LYS A 85 -6.03 -8.93 -18.49
CA LYS A 85 -6.34 -10.25 -17.93
C LYS A 85 -7.64 -10.13 -17.16
N ASP A 86 -8.45 -11.19 -17.17
CA ASP A 86 -9.78 -11.21 -16.57
C ASP A 86 -9.81 -10.65 -15.13
N PRO A 87 -10.90 -9.98 -14.73
CA PRO A 87 -11.03 -9.20 -13.48
C PRO A 87 -11.00 -10.04 -12.18
N GLY A 88 -10.53 -11.28 -12.21
CA GLY A 88 -10.43 -12.19 -11.06
C GLY A 88 -9.01 -12.58 -10.66
N ILE A 89 -7.97 -12.00 -11.27
CA ILE A 89 -6.58 -12.42 -10.99
C ILE A 89 -6.00 -11.67 -9.79
N SER A 90 -5.76 -12.40 -8.70
CA SER A 90 -5.09 -11.89 -7.51
C SER A 90 -3.69 -11.35 -7.83
N ILE A 91 -3.28 -10.28 -7.14
CA ILE A 91 -1.96 -9.63 -7.25
C ILE A 91 -0.80 -10.65 -7.06
N SER A 92 -1.05 -11.74 -6.32
CA SER A 92 -0.12 -12.85 -6.11
C SER A 92 0.23 -13.62 -7.39
N HIS A 93 -0.66 -13.69 -8.38
CA HIS A 93 -0.43 -14.38 -9.64
C HIS A 93 0.29 -13.53 -10.70
N LEU A 94 0.55 -12.25 -10.40
CA LEU A 94 1.25 -11.34 -11.30
C LEU A 94 2.76 -11.63 -11.30
N ASN A 95 3.35 -11.67 -12.49
CA ASN A 95 4.80 -11.82 -12.64
C ASN A 95 5.51 -10.54 -12.16
N ASN A 96 6.75 -10.64 -11.69
CA ASN A 96 7.55 -9.49 -11.24
C ASN A 96 7.69 -8.40 -12.30
N ARG A 97 7.70 -8.78 -13.60
CA ARG A 97 7.69 -7.82 -14.72
C ARG A 97 6.36 -7.05 -14.82
N GLU A 98 5.23 -7.72 -14.62
CA GLU A 98 3.89 -7.10 -14.60
C GLU A 98 3.73 -6.18 -13.39
N LYS A 99 4.11 -6.66 -12.19
CA LYS A 99 4.17 -5.85 -10.97
C LYS A 99 5.02 -4.59 -11.14
N THR A 100 6.14 -4.70 -11.84
CA THR A 100 7.01 -3.55 -12.14
C THR A 100 6.33 -2.54 -13.06
N LYS A 101 5.57 -2.99 -14.08
CA LYS A 101 4.81 -2.09 -14.97
C LYS A 101 3.74 -1.31 -14.19
N ILE A 102 3.01 -1.99 -13.31
CA ILE A 102 1.99 -1.35 -12.45
C ILE A 102 2.65 -0.34 -11.50
N ALA A 103 3.74 -0.75 -10.84
CA ALA A 103 4.48 0.12 -9.92
C ALA A 103 5.05 1.36 -10.63
N ASP A 104 5.54 1.22 -11.87
CA ASP A 104 6.07 2.35 -12.64
C ASP A 104 4.96 3.30 -13.11
N ALA A 105 3.78 2.76 -13.45
CA ALA A 105 2.61 3.56 -13.84
C ALA A 105 2.02 4.37 -12.67
N LEU A 106 1.99 3.79 -11.45
CA LEU A 106 1.45 4.44 -10.25
C LEU A 106 2.47 5.29 -9.48
N ARG A 107 3.71 5.34 -9.97
CA ARG A 107 4.82 6.04 -9.32
C ARG A 107 4.62 7.55 -9.17
N GLN A 108 3.79 8.14 -10.02
CA GLN A 108 3.46 9.57 -9.96
C GLN A 108 2.45 9.88 -8.85
N THR A 109 1.63 8.90 -8.47
CA THR A 109 0.55 9.07 -7.49
C THR A 109 0.99 8.67 -6.09
N TYR A 110 1.80 7.61 -5.97
CA TYR A 110 2.17 7.01 -4.69
C TYR A 110 3.68 6.83 -4.53
N PRO A 111 4.20 6.91 -3.28
CA PRO A 111 5.61 6.65 -3.02
C PRO A 111 5.97 5.20 -3.32
N LEU A 112 7.11 5.02 -3.99
CA LEU A 112 7.57 3.70 -4.45
C LEU A 112 7.67 2.66 -3.31
N THR A 113 8.08 3.08 -2.11
CA THR A 113 8.23 2.16 -0.98
C THR A 113 6.91 1.51 -0.57
N GLU A 114 5.82 2.28 -0.52
CA GLU A 114 4.49 1.76 -0.20
C GLU A 114 3.99 0.84 -1.32
N LEU A 115 4.14 1.25 -2.59
CA LEU A 115 3.76 0.44 -3.76
C LEU A 115 4.44 -0.93 -3.77
N LEU A 116 5.75 -0.97 -3.50
CA LEU A 116 6.52 -2.22 -3.48
C LEU A 116 6.08 -3.14 -2.34
N HIS A 117 5.72 -2.58 -1.19
CA HIS A 117 5.19 -3.35 -0.06
C HIS A 117 3.85 -4.01 -0.42
N VAL A 118 2.91 -3.24 -1.00
CA VAL A 118 1.58 -3.76 -1.39
C VAL A 118 1.69 -4.82 -2.50
N LEU A 119 2.59 -4.62 -3.48
CA LEU A 119 2.80 -5.57 -4.58
C LEU A 119 3.63 -6.81 -4.18
N GLY A 120 4.24 -6.81 -2.99
CA GLY A 120 5.18 -7.85 -2.56
C GLY A 120 6.40 -7.96 -3.47
N LEU A 121 6.92 -6.83 -3.97
CA LEU A 121 8.03 -6.78 -4.91
C LEU A 121 9.29 -6.25 -4.22
N ALA A 122 10.38 -7.02 -4.27
CA ALA A 122 11.66 -6.57 -3.75
C ALA A 122 12.20 -5.36 -4.54
N ARG A 123 12.83 -4.41 -3.84
CA ARG A 123 13.39 -3.20 -4.44
C ARG A 123 14.40 -3.52 -5.55
N SER A 124 15.27 -4.50 -5.32
CA SER A 124 16.24 -4.98 -6.33
C SER A 124 15.55 -5.48 -7.60
N SER A 125 14.51 -6.31 -7.45
CA SER A 125 13.70 -6.84 -8.56
C SER A 125 13.02 -5.72 -9.35
N TYR A 126 12.48 -4.71 -8.67
CA TYR A 126 11.89 -3.55 -9.32
C TYR A 126 12.91 -2.80 -10.19
N PHE A 127 14.10 -2.47 -9.67
CA PHE A 127 15.11 -1.76 -10.46
C PHE A 127 15.64 -2.61 -11.62
N TYR A 128 15.81 -3.93 -11.43
CA TYR A 128 16.20 -4.86 -12.48
C TYR A 128 15.18 -4.87 -13.63
N HIS A 129 13.90 -5.12 -13.31
CA HIS A 129 12.85 -5.18 -14.31
C HIS A 129 12.56 -3.81 -14.94
N ARG A 130 12.71 -2.70 -14.19
CA ARG A 130 12.56 -1.35 -14.74
C ARG A 130 13.67 -1.01 -15.71
N ALA A 131 14.92 -1.37 -15.40
CA ALA A 131 16.03 -1.22 -16.33
C ALA A 131 15.80 -2.04 -17.61
N ALA A 132 15.32 -3.29 -17.47
CA ALA A 132 14.96 -4.13 -18.61
C ALA A 132 13.78 -3.56 -19.43
N LEU A 133 12.80 -2.90 -18.81
CA LEU A 133 11.72 -2.22 -19.52
C LEU A 133 12.22 -0.99 -20.30
N LYS A 134 13.14 -0.22 -19.73
CA LYS A 134 13.73 0.97 -20.36
C LYS A 134 14.73 0.67 -21.47
N ALA A 135 15.48 -0.42 -21.31
CA ALA A 135 16.47 -0.86 -22.31
C ALA A 135 15.83 -1.32 -23.63
N GLY A 136 14.49 -1.43 -23.68
CA GLY A 136 13.79 -2.02 -24.81
C GLY A 136 14.07 -3.52 -24.92
N ASP A 137 13.46 -4.15 -25.93
CA ASP A 137 13.75 -5.54 -26.20
C ASP A 137 15.09 -5.65 -26.94
N LYS A 138 16.12 -6.17 -26.24
CA LYS A 138 17.45 -6.47 -26.80
C LYS A 138 17.36 -7.36 -28.05
N TYR A 139 16.31 -8.18 -28.15
CA TYR A 139 16.07 -9.08 -29.25
C TYR A 139 14.97 -8.58 -30.20
N ALA A 140 14.53 -7.31 -30.11
CA ALA A 140 13.46 -6.78 -30.97
C ALA A 140 13.74 -7.01 -32.45
N THR A 141 14.93 -6.61 -32.92
CA THR A 141 15.37 -6.82 -34.31
C THR A 141 15.44 -8.31 -34.66
N ILE A 142 15.88 -9.14 -33.71
CA ILE A 142 16.01 -10.59 -33.89
C ILE A 142 14.62 -11.25 -33.96
N ARG A 143 13.62 -10.75 -33.21
CA ARG A 143 12.24 -11.22 -33.27
C ARG A 143 11.58 -10.88 -34.60
N THR A 144 11.71 -9.64 -35.08
CA THR A 144 11.18 -9.27 -36.41
C THR A 144 11.78 -10.15 -37.50
N MET A 145 13.10 -10.34 -37.48
CA MET A 145 13.77 -11.24 -38.42
C MET A 145 13.32 -12.70 -38.27
N LEU A 146 13.11 -13.18 -37.05
CA LEU A 146 12.63 -14.53 -36.77
C LEU A 146 11.23 -14.74 -37.34
N THR A 147 10.32 -13.78 -37.17
CA THR A 147 8.96 -13.83 -37.73
C THR A 147 9.00 -13.77 -39.26
N ASP A 148 9.82 -12.90 -39.85
CA ASP A 148 9.99 -12.83 -41.32
C ASP A 148 10.54 -14.14 -41.89
N ILE A 149 11.55 -14.75 -41.26
CA ILE A 149 12.11 -16.03 -41.69
C ILE A 149 11.08 -17.16 -41.53
N PHE A 150 10.28 -17.13 -40.46
CA PHE A 150 9.27 -18.16 -40.18
C PHE A 150 8.06 -18.09 -41.11
N THR A 151 7.72 -16.92 -41.67
CA THR A 151 6.65 -16.82 -42.68
C THR A 151 7.03 -17.47 -44.01
N VAL A 152 8.32 -17.62 -44.29
CA VAL A 152 8.86 -18.13 -45.56
C VAL A 152 9.26 -19.61 -45.47
N ILE A 153 9.53 -20.13 -44.27
CA ILE A 153 10.18 -21.44 -44.06
C ILE A 153 9.42 -22.29 -43.03
N THR A 154 9.29 -23.59 -43.29
CA THR A 154 8.71 -24.55 -42.34
C THR A 154 9.52 -24.67 -41.04
N SER A 155 8.82 -24.96 -39.94
CA SER A 155 9.23 -24.82 -38.53
C SER A 155 10.62 -25.35 -38.15
N VAL A 156 11.09 -26.45 -38.75
CA VAL A 156 12.41 -27.06 -38.44
C VAL A 156 13.56 -26.32 -39.14
N MET A 157 13.36 -25.90 -40.39
CA MET A 157 14.35 -25.16 -41.17
C MET A 157 14.49 -23.71 -40.69
N ALA A 158 13.45 -23.15 -40.08
CA ALA A 158 13.46 -21.80 -39.51
C ALA A 158 14.50 -21.64 -38.38
N ILE A 159 14.68 -22.64 -37.51
CA ILE A 159 15.67 -22.60 -36.40
C ILE A 159 17.10 -22.56 -36.95
N VAL A 160 17.40 -23.44 -37.92
CA VAL A 160 18.73 -23.51 -38.55
C VAL A 160 19.02 -22.26 -39.38
N ALA A 161 18.02 -21.76 -40.13
CA ALA A 161 18.12 -20.52 -40.89
C ALA A 161 18.35 -19.32 -39.97
N CYS A 162 17.62 -19.20 -38.85
CA CYS A 162 17.83 -18.13 -37.89
C CYS A 162 19.21 -18.16 -37.22
N MET A 163 19.70 -19.33 -36.82
CA MET A 163 21.06 -19.44 -36.27
C MET A 163 22.13 -19.04 -37.29
N ARG A 164 21.94 -19.38 -38.57
CA ARG A 164 22.85 -18.98 -39.66
C ARG A 164 22.79 -17.46 -39.93
N CYS A 165 21.61 -16.88 -40.02
CA CYS A 165 21.43 -15.44 -40.27
C CYS A 165 21.96 -14.57 -39.11
N SER A 166 21.82 -15.03 -37.86
CA SER A 166 22.36 -14.35 -36.69
C SER A 166 23.90 -14.31 -36.68
N GLY A 167 24.56 -15.31 -37.26
CA GLY A 167 26.02 -15.37 -37.35
C GLY A 167 26.64 -14.29 -38.24
N MET A 168 25.87 -13.69 -39.15
CA MET A 168 26.38 -12.72 -40.13
C MET A 168 26.43 -11.26 -39.63
N ARG A 169 25.78 -10.92 -38.50
CA ARG A 169 25.67 -9.52 -38.01
C ARG A 169 26.08 -9.32 -36.54
N GLY A 170 27.01 -10.14 -36.03
CA GLY A 170 27.76 -9.80 -34.82
C GLY A 170 27.29 -10.44 -33.51
N GLY A 171 26.64 -11.61 -33.56
CA GLY A 171 26.46 -12.43 -32.36
C GLY A 171 25.89 -13.81 -32.67
N ARG A 172 26.62 -14.88 -32.31
CA ARG A 172 26.06 -16.23 -32.32
C ARG A 172 25.03 -16.33 -31.19
N LEU A 173 23.75 -16.38 -31.55
CA LEU A 173 22.69 -16.67 -30.58
C LEU A 173 22.77 -18.15 -30.18
N SER A 174 22.62 -18.42 -28.89
CA SER A 174 22.45 -19.79 -28.41
C SER A 174 21.08 -20.31 -28.83
N GLU A 175 21.01 -21.56 -29.27
CA GLU A 175 19.76 -22.25 -29.62
C GLU A 175 18.70 -22.14 -28.50
N LYS A 176 19.12 -22.16 -27.23
CA LYS A 176 18.24 -21.99 -26.07
C LYS A 176 17.52 -20.62 -26.06
N VAL A 177 18.18 -19.58 -26.56
CA VAL A 177 17.62 -18.24 -26.66
C VAL A 177 16.63 -18.18 -27.83
N VAL A 178 16.99 -18.78 -28.97
CA VAL A 178 16.11 -18.85 -30.14
C VAL A 178 14.83 -19.63 -29.82
N ARG A 179 14.93 -20.82 -29.22
CA ARG A 179 13.75 -21.61 -28.81
C ARG A 179 12.85 -20.86 -27.82
N ARG A 180 13.45 -20.15 -26.85
CA ARG A 180 12.70 -19.33 -25.90
C ARG A 180 11.95 -18.19 -26.60
N LEU A 181 12.60 -17.48 -27.52
CA LEU A 181 11.98 -16.40 -28.29
C LEU A 181 10.86 -16.93 -29.20
N MET A 182 11.03 -18.10 -29.81
CA MET A 182 9.97 -18.75 -30.61
C MET A 182 8.74 -19.11 -29.78
N VAL A 183 8.93 -19.64 -28.57
CA VAL A 183 7.84 -19.93 -27.63
C VAL A 183 7.15 -18.64 -27.17
N GLU A 184 7.91 -17.57 -26.90
CA GLU A 184 7.37 -16.26 -26.51
C GLU A 184 6.52 -15.62 -27.63
N GLU A 185 6.86 -15.86 -28.90
CA GLU A 185 6.13 -15.37 -30.08
C GLU A 185 5.05 -16.35 -30.59
N GLN A 186 4.74 -17.42 -29.85
CA GLN A 186 3.78 -18.48 -30.24
C GLN A 186 4.07 -19.14 -31.60
N LEU A 187 5.33 -19.11 -32.05
CA LEU A 187 5.77 -19.77 -33.28
C LEU A 187 5.91 -21.27 -32.98
N VAL A 188 4.84 -22.02 -33.26
CA VAL A 188 4.71 -23.44 -32.91
C VAL A 188 5.80 -24.27 -33.59
N VAL A 189 6.64 -24.91 -32.79
CA VAL A 189 7.43 -26.07 -33.20
C VAL A 189 7.00 -27.21 -32.30
N SER A 190 6.03 -27.99 -32.76
CA SER A 190 5.77 -29.30 -32.16
C SER A 190 6.98 -30.19 -32.47
N PRO A 191 7.43 -31.03 -31.52
CA PRO A 191 8.60 -31.89 -31.68
C PRO A 191 8.46 -32.89 -32.84
#